data_AF-A0A7L3IZ35-F1
#
_entry.id   AF-A0A7L3IZ35-F1
#
_cell.length_a   1.000
_cell.length_b   1.000
_cell.length_c   1.000
_cell.angle_alpha   90.00
_cell.angle_beta   90.00
_cell.angle_gamma   90.00
#
_symmetry.space_group_name_H-M   'P 1'
#
loop_
_entity.id
_entity.type
_entity.pdbx_description
1 polymer ?
#
loop_
_entity_poly.entity_id
_entity_poly.type
_entity_poly.pdbx_seq_one_letter_code
_entity_poly.pdbx_strand_id
1 'polypeptide(L)'
;ISFTEALQHFQSAELSESRGKVWMPGRQRGLAALLHCLWGPPPLRPQLWGERELALAMAQCALDDSEWVHMRILQTIYRQLTRSRLGCPRYGAHWEELGFQGRTGSDPLPGEIPRPIPKIQLNLPVFQLSFHNAGIRVILQNFPFCIMSVNITRIVIQALREERLSRECNRRQQVIGVLNDLYAAAFLRLFRLWKQQHGTIADAGFFLKELELSAKKKPRQLLKSLEAYVSH
;
A
#
# COMPACT_ATOMS: atom_id res chain seq x y z
N ILE A 1 -2.45 -13.73 10.05
CA ILE A 1 -2.76 -12.53 10.85
C ILE A 1 -3.84 -11.75 10.12
N SER A 2 -4.83 -11.16 10.81
CA SER A 2 -5.82 -10.31 10.14
C SER A 2 -5.31 -8.88 9.96
N PHE A 3 -5.94 -8.09 9.08
CA PHE A 3 -5.63 -6.65 8.98
C PHE A 3 -5.84 -5.94 10.33
N THR A 4 -6.94 -6.24 11.02
CA THR A 4 -7.27 -5.63 12.33
C THR A 4 -6.21 -5.96 13.38
N GLU A 5 -5.75 -7.21 13.43
CA GLU A 5 -4.70 -7.65 14.36
C GLU A 5 -3.36 -6.95 14.05
N ALA A 6 -3.01 -6.80 12.77
CA ALA A 6 -1.83 -6.02 12.37
C ALA A 6 -1.97 -4.53 12.73
N LEU A 7 -3.14 -3.93 12.47
CA LEU A 7 -3.41 -2.53 12.79
C LEU A 7 -3.34 -2.28 14.30
N GLN A 8 -3.89 -3.18 15.11
CA GLN A 8 -3.81 -3.12 16.57
C GLN A 8 -2.36 -3.12 17.05
N HIS A 9 -1.49 -3.95 16.45
CA HIS A 9 -0.06 -3.95 16.77
C HIS A 9 0.58 -2.58 16.49
N PHE A 10 0.29 -1.93 15.36
CA PHE A 10 0.80 -0.57 15.06
C PHE A 10 0.18 0.54 15.92
N GLN A 11 -1.01 0.30 16.48
CA GLN A 11 -1.63 1.22 17.42
C GLN A 11 -1.03 1.09 18.83
N SER A 12 -0.72 -0.14 19.26
CA SER A 12 -0.20 -0.46 20.60
C SER A 12 1.31 -0.35 20.72
N ALA A 13 2.05 -0.70 19.67
CA ALA A 13 3.46 -0.40 19.58
C ALA A 13 3.55 1.12 19.45
N GLU A 14 3.99 1.80 20.50
CA GLU A 14 4.26 3.23 20.43
C GLU A 14 5.27 3.45 19.30
N LEU A 15 4.77 3.82 18.13
CA LEU A 15 5.53 4.29 16.97
C LEU A 15 6.20 5.65 17.28
N SER A 16 6.56 5.91 18.55
CA SER A 16 7.08 7.14 19.13
C SER A 16 8.32 7.64 18.39
N GLU A 17 9.17 6.72 17.93
CA GLU A 17 10.38 7.04 17.17
C GLU A 17 10.08 7.52 15.74
N SER A 18 8.98 7.05 15.14
CA SER A 18 8.57 7.42 13.78
C SER A 18 7.64 8.65 13.75
N ARG A 19 6.79 8.83 14.77
CA ARG A 19 5.89 9.98 14.91
C ARG A 19 6.64 11.32 14.99
N GLY A 20 7.84 11.35 15.57
CA GLY A 20 8.66 12.55 15.65
C GLY A 20 9.17 13.07 14.29
N LYS A 21 9.12 12.26 13.22
CA LYS A 21 9.58 12.62 11.87
C LYS A 21 8.45 12.78 10.85
N VAL A 22 7.19 12.51 11.20
CA VAL A 22 6.06 12.62 10.26
C VAL A 22 5.66 14.08 10.07
N TRP A 23 6.40 14.72 9.17
CA TRP A 23 6.08 15.86 8.32
C TRP A 23 4.80 16.67 8.61
N MET A 24 5.02 17.94 8.98
CA MET A 24 4.07 19.04 8.83
C MET A 24 3.66 19.20 7.35
N PRO A 25 2.38 19.44 7.01
CA PRO A 25 1.99 19.74 5.64
C PRO A 25 2.86 20.88 5.12
N GLY A 26 3.46 20.71 3.94
CA GLY A 26 4.14 21.78 3.24
C GLY A 26 3.20 22.97 3.11
N ARG A 27 3.39 23.97 3.98
CA ARG A 27 2.56 25.17 4.07
C ARG A 27 2.62 25.84 2.70
N GLN A 28 1.57 25.71 1.88
CA GLN A 28 1.48 26.48 0.65
C GLN A 28 1.51 27.96 1.05
N ARG A 29 2.48 28.72 0.54
CA ARG A 29 2.63 30.15 0.82
C ARG A 29 2.13 30.95 -0.39
N GLY A 30 1.53 32.11 -0.14
CA GLY A 30 1.13 33.06 -1.20
C GLY A 30 -0.25 32.79 -1.81
N LEU A 31 -0.44 33.24 -3.05
CA LEU A 31 -1.73 33.20 -3.78
C LEU A 31 -2.31 31.79 -3.94
N ALA A 32 -1.46 30.76 -4.00
CA ALA A 32 -1.89 29.37 -4.01
C ALA A 32 -2.70 29.00 -2.75
N ALA A 33 -2.33 29.52 -1.58
CA ALA A 33 -3.06 29.27 -0.33
C ALA A 33 -4.42 29.99 -0.29
N LEU A 34 -4.52 31.19 -0.87
CA LEU A 34 -5.78 31.91 -1.02
C LEU A 34 -6.74 31.20 -1.99
N LEU A 35 -6.22 30.74 -3.13
CA LEU A 35 -6.98 29.92 -4.09
C LEU A 35 -7.39 28.57 -3.47
N HIS A 36 -6.54 27.96 -2.65
CA HIS A 36 -6.86 26.74 -1.91
C HIS A 36 -7.89 26.97 -0.80
N CYS A 37 -7.90 28.14 -0.16
CA CYS A 37 -8.90 28.51 0.84
C CYS A 37 -10.30 28.67 0.22
N LEU A 38 -10.36 29.27 -0.98
CA LEU A 38 -11.63 29.55 -1.66
C LEU A 38 -12.17 28.38 -2.49
N TRP A 39 -11.30 27.56 -3.11
CA TRP A 39 -11.69 26.48 -4.02
C TRP A 39 -11.01 25.13 -3.77
N GLY A 40 -10.17 25.03 -2.74
CA GLY A 40 -9.49 23.80 -2.39
C GLY A 40 -10.38 22.77 -1.68
N PRO A 41 -9.96 21.51 -1.63
CA PRO A 41 -10.61 20.51 -0.77
C PRO A 41 -10.56 20.95 0.70
N PRO A 42 -11.60 20.64 1.50
CA PRO A 42 -11.61 21.00 2.91
C PRO A 42 -10.43 20.33 3.64
N PRO A 43 -9.82 21.00 4.63
CA PRO A 43 -8.76 20.41 5.42
C PRO A 43 -9.29 19.18 6.19
N LEU A 44 -8.39 18.26 6.52
CA LEU A 44 -8.74 17.06 7.30
C LEU A 44 -9.15 17.46 8.72
N ARG A 45 -10.29 16.95 9.20
CA ARG A 45 -10.79 17.24 10.56
C ARG A 45 -9.75 16.84 11.64
N PRO A 46 -9.57 17.62 12.71
CA PRO A 46 -8.57 17.34 13.76
C PRO A 46 -8.68 15.94 14.39
N GLN A 47 -9.91 15.43 14.53
CA GLN A 47 -10.19 14.09 15.07
C GLN A 47 -9.56 12.96 14.23
N LEU A 48 -9.31 13.20 12.94
CA LEU A 48 -8.75 12.22 12.01
C LEU A 48 -7.22 12.31 11.89
N TRP A 49 -6.58 13.26 12.58
CA TRP A 49 -5.13 13.43 12.52
C TRP A 49 -4.40 12.21 13.08
N GLY A 50 -4.90 11.62 14.17
CA GLY A 50 -4.30 10.41 14.75
C GLY A 50 -4.22 9.24 13.76
N GLU A 51 -5.29 8.99 13.00
CA GLU A 51 -5.29 7.95 11.97
C GLU A 51 -4.39 8.30 10.77
N ARG A 52 -4.32 9.59 10.37
CA ARG A 52 -3.39 10.05 9.32
C ARG A 52 -1.95 9.77 9.73
N GLU A 53 -1.56 10.17 10.93
CA GLU A 53 -0.20 9.97 11.43
C GLU A 53 0.15 8.49 11.54
N LEU A 54 -0.78 7.67 12.04
CA LEU A 54 -0.63 6.21 12.07
C LEU A 54 -0.43 5.64 10.66
N ALA A 55 -1.24 6.04 9.68
CA ALA A 55 -1.11 5.57 8.30
C ALA A 55 0.25 5.92 7.69
N LEU A 56 0.71 7.16 7.94
CA LEU A 56 2.01 7.63 7.46
C LEU A 56 3.18 6.93 8.15
N ALA A 57 3.05 6.60 9.43
CA ALA A 57 4.04 5.85 10.20
C ALA A 57 4.10 4.38 9.74
N MET A 58 2.95 3.71 9.58
CA MET A 58 2.87 2.36 9.03
C MET A 58 3.49 2.28 7.63
N ALA A 59 3.25 3.29 6.80
CA ALA A 59 3.84 3.38 5.46
C ALA A 59 5.33 3.77 5.44
N GLN A 60 5.92 4.15 6.56
CA GLN A 60 7.37 4.39 6.70
C GLN A 60 8.06 3.30 7.52
N CYS A 61 7.28 2.41 8.14
CA CYS A 61 7.77 1.26 8.86
C CYS A 61 8.43 0.31 7.87
N ALA A 62 9.76 0.19 7.99
CA ALA A 62 10.50 -0.80 7.25
C ALA A 62 10.17 -2.18 7.81
N LEU A 63 10.13 -3.17 6.91
CA LEU A 63 10.08 -4.56 7.31
C LEU A 63 11.27 -4.88 8.24
N ASP A 64 10.94 -5.33 9.44
CA ASP A 64 11.91 -5.83 10.42
C ASP A 64 11.71 -7.34 10.59
N ASP A 65 12.73 -8.11 10.22
CA ASP A 65 12.68 -9.56 10.32
C ASP A 65 12.74 -10.07 11.77
N SER A 66 13.18 -9.23 12.73
CA SER A 66 13.16 -9.56 14.16
C SER A 66 11.76 -9.43 14.78
N GLU A 67 10.89 -8.63 14.16
CA GLU A 67 9.51 -8.44 14.58
C GLU A 67 8.61 -9.56 14.06
N TRP A 68 8.10 -10.38 14.99
CA TRP A 68 7.27 -11.54 14.68
C TRP A 68 5.97 -11.17 13.94
N VAL A 69 5.40 -10.00 14.21
CA VAL A 69 4.19 -9.50 13.52
C VAL A 69 4.46 -9.23 12.05
N HIS A 70 5.60 -8.61 11.73
CA HIS A 70 6.00 -8.33 10.34
C HIS A 70 6.13 -9.63 9.53
N MET A 71 6.73 -10.65 10.12
CA MET A 71 6.85 -11.96 9.48
C MET A 71 5.48 -12.63 9.27
N ARG A 72 4.57 -12.54 10.25
CA ARG A 72 3.19 -13.07 10.10
C ARG A 72 2.41 -12.34 9.01
N ILE A 73 2.62 -11.03 8.84
CA ILE A 73 2.01 -10.25 7.75
C ILE A 73 2.50 -10.79 6.40
N LEU A 74 3.81 -10.90 6.22
CA LEU A 74 4.41 -11.44 4.99
C LEU A 74 3.96 -12.87 4.67
N GLN A 75 3.99 -13.77 5.65
CA GLN A 75 3.54 -15.15 5.46
C GLN A 75 2.05 -15.21 5.11
N THR A 76 1.23 -14.31 5.67
CA THR A 76 -0.20 -14.23 5.34
C THR A 76 -0.37 -13.78 3.89
N ILE A 77 0.34 -12.75 3.46
CA ILE A 77 0.34 -12.28 2.07
C ILE A 77 0.80 -13.41 1.13
N TYR A 78 1.92 -14.06 1.43
CA TYR A 78 2.44 -15.16 0.62
C TYR A 78 1.42 -16.29 0.47
N ARG A 79 0.79 -16.74 1.56
CA ARG A 79 -0.24 -17.78 1.53
C ARG A 79 -1.47 -17.34 0.74
N GLN A 80 -1.88 -16.08 0.88
CA GLN A 80 -3.00 -15.52 0.11
C GLN A 80 -2.71 -15.49 -1.39
N LEU A 81 -1.47 -15.17 -1.75
CA LEU A 81 -1.01 -15.07 -3.13
C LEU A 81 -0.84 -16.45 -3.77
N THR A 82 -0.05 -17.33 -3.15
CA THR A 82 0.31 -18.63 -3.73
C THR A 82 -0.75 -19.71 -3.53
N ARG A 83 -1.75 -19.48 -2.67
CA ARG A 83 -2.69 -20.51 -2.17
C ARG A 83 -2.00 -21.71 -1.52
N SER A 84 -0.72 -21.58 -1.18
CA SER A 84 0.05 -22.64 -0.54
C SER A 84 -0.48 -22.87 0.86
N ARG A 85 -0.75 -24.15 1.17
CA ARG A 85 -1.11 -24.60 2.52
C ARG A 85 0.12 -24.88 3.39
N LEU A 86 1.31 -24.85 2.79
CA LEU A 86 2.57 -25.14 3.46
C LEU A 86 3.05 -23.91 4.25
N GLY A 87 3.93 -24.16 5.24
CA GLY A 87 4.64 -23.09 5.91
C GLY A 87 5.43 -22.27 4.90
N CYS A 88 5.26 -20.94 4.89
CA CYS A 88 6.07 -20.04 4.09
C CYS A 88 7.42 -19.86 4.80
N PRO A 89 8.53 -20.36 4.22
CA PRO A 89 9.85 -20.22 4.82
C PRO A 89 10.21 -18.74 4.94
N ARG A 90 10.97 -18.38 5.99
CA ARG A 90 11.41 -16.99 6.18
C ARG A 90 12.30 -16.48 5.04
N TYR A 91 13.13 -17.36 4.48
CA TYR A 91 14.10 -17.04 3.42
C TYR A 91 13.91 -17.96 2.22
N GLY A 92 14.20 -17.45 1.01
CA GLY A 92 14.25 -18.26 -0.21
C GLY A 92 13.81 -17.52 -1.47
N ALA A 93 14.11 -18.13 -2.63
CA ALA A 93 13.81 -17.60 -3.96
C ALA A 93 12.30 -17.45 -4.25
N HIS A 94 11.44 -18.07 -3.45
CA HIS A 94 9.98 -17.91 -3.54
C HIS A 94 9.50 -16.46 -3.35
N TRP A 95 10.33 -15.59 -2.75
CA TRP A 95 10.06 -14.16 -2.69
C TRP A 95 10.27 -13.48 -4.06
N GLU A 96 11.19 -13.96 -4.89
CA GLU A 96 11.41 -13.43 -6.25
C GLU A 96 10.20 -13.70 -7.15
N GLU A 97 9.53 -14.85 -6.98
CA GLU A 97 8.27 -15.19 -7.65
C GLU A 97 7.14 -14.20 -7.36
N LEU A 98 7.15 -13.59 -6.16
CA LEU A 98 6.20 -12.54 -5.80
C LEU A 98 6.61 -11.16 -6.32
N GLY A 99 7.80 -11.04 -6.89
CA GLY A 99 8.39 -9.80 -7.39
C GLY A 99 9.32 -9.10 -6.39
N PHE A 100 9.74 -9.75 -5.31
CA PHE A 100 10.80 -9.18 -4.46
C PHE A 100 12.14 -9.33 -5.18
N GLN A 101 12.67 -8.24 -5.72
CA GLN A 101 13.98 -8.25 -6.38
C GLN A 101 15.08 -8.01 -5.36
N GLY A 102 15.80 -9.07 -4.98
CA GLY A 102 17.07 -8.92 -4.30
C GLY A 102 18.06 -8.20 -5.19
N ARG A 103 18.94 -7.37 -4.60
CA ARG A 103 20.05 -6.77 -5.33
C ARG A 103 20.81 -7.89 -6.03
N THR A 104 20.73 -7.92 -7.36
CA THR A 104 21.35 -8.92 -8.21
C THR A 104 22.86 -8.96 -7.96
N GLY A 105 23.37 -10.15 -7.67
CA GLY A 105 24.78 -10.43 -7.49
C GLY A 105 25.01 -11.80 -6.85
N SER A 106 24.92 -12.83 -7.70
CA SER A 106 25.39 -14.21 -7.47
C SER A 106 24.43 -15.15 -6.73
N ASP A 107 24.07 -16.23 -7.43
CA ASP A 107 23.40 -17.42 -6.91
C ASP A 107 24.08 -17.92 -5.62
N PRO A 108 23.32 -18.40 -4.62
CA PRO A 108 23.91 -18.98 -3.42
C PRO A 108 24.59 -20.31 -3.77
N LEU A 109 25.88 -20.42 -3.45
CA LEU A 109 26.62 -21.67 -3.52
C LEU A 109 26.03 -22.70 -2.53
N PRO A 110 26.11 -24.01 -2.83
CA PRO A 110 25.61 -25.05 -1.92
C PRO A 110 26.36 -25.00 -0.59
N GLY A 111 25.68 -24.71 0.51
CA GLY A 111 26.26 -24.61 1.86
C GLY A 111 26.24 -23.21 2.48
N GLU A 112 25.80 -22.17 1.74
CA GLU A 112 25.62 -20.84 2.32
C GLU A 112 24.33 -20.72 3.14
N ILE A 113 24.45 -20.04 4.28
CA ILE A 113 23.34 -19.68 5.18
C ILE A 113 22.26 -18.95 4.36
N PRO A 114 20.96 -19.26 4.55
CA PRO A 114 19.87 -18.57 3.84
C PRO A 114 20.01 -17.05 4.00
N ARG A 115 20.10 -16.35 2.86
CA ARG A 115 20.30 -14.90 2.85
C ARG A 115 19.05 -14.20 3.41
N PRO A 116 19.21 -13.20 4.29
CA PRO A 116 18.08 -12.47 4.84
C PRO A 116 17.25 -11.82 3.72
N ILE A 117 15.95 -11.64 3.96
CA ILE A 117 15.10 -10.87 3.05
C ILE A 117 15.84 -9.55 2.85
N PRO A 118 16.18 -9.16 1.60
CA PRO A 118 16.91 -7.92 1.39
C PRO A 118 16.12 -6.81 2.09
N LYS A 119 16.82 -5.94 2.85
CA LYS A 119 16.30 -4.66 3.34
C LYS A 119 15.99 -3.74 2.14
N ILE A 120 15.19 -4.22 1.19
CA ILE A 120 14.38 -3.37 0.36
C ILE A 120 13.55 -2.62 1.38
N GLN A 121 13.56 -1.29 1.33
CA GLN A 121 12.65 -0.44 2.10
C GLN A 121 11.22 -0.68 1.61
N LEU A 122 10.76 -1.88 1.91
CA LEU A 122 9.43 -2.34 1.65
C LEU A 122 8.66 -1.83 2.83
N ASN A 123 8.06 -0.66 2.61
CA ASN A 123 7.04 -0.12 3.48
C ASN A 123 6.04 -1.24 3.75
N LEU A 124 5.78 -1.48 5.02
CA LEU A 124 5.09 -2.69 5.43
C LEU A 124 3.76 -2.83 4.68
N PRO A 125 3.49 -3.99 4.06
CA PRO A 125 2.35 -4.21 3.19
C PRO A 125 1.02 -4.36 3.95
N VAL A 126 0.79 -3.60 5.02
CA VAL A 126 -0.41 -3.76 5.86
C VAL A 126 -1.69 -3.53 5.05
N PHE A 127 -1.67 -2.58 4.12
CA PHE A 127 -2.77 -2.33 3.19
C PHE A 127 -3.07 -3.52 2.24
N GLN A 128 -2.08 -4.40 2.00
CA GLN A 128 -2.29 -5.63 1.22
C GLN A 128 -3.21 -6.62 1.94
N LEU A 129 -3.20 -6.66 3.28
CA LEU A 129 -4.07 -7.56 4.05
C LEU A 129 -5.56 -7.17 3.90
N SER A 130 -5.86 -5.89 3.71
CA SER A 130 -7.21 -5.38 3.46
C SER A 130 -7.76 -5.79 2.10
N PHE A 131 -6.88 -6.04 1.12
CA PHE A 131 -7.25 -6.38 -0.25
C PHE A 131 -8.03 -7.69 -0.37
N HIS A 132 -7.80 -8.63 0.56
CA HIS A 132 -8.44 -9.94 0.55
C HIS A 132 -9.92 -9.90 0.97
N ASN A 133 -10.31 -9.00 1.87
CA ASN A 133 -11.70 -8.89 2.31
C ASN A 133 -12.64 -8.42 1.17
N ALA A 134 -12.11 -7.79 0.13
CA ALA A 134 -12.88 -7.26 -0.99
C ALA A 134 -13.16 -8.28 -2.12
N GLY A 135 -12.86 -9.58 -1.94
CA GLY A 135 -13.22 -10.63 -2.90
C GLY A 135 -12.45 -10.62 -4.23
N ILE A 136 -11.43 -9.76 -4.37
CA ILE A 136 -10.63 -9.64 -5.60
C ILE A 136 -9.60 -10.79 -5.66
N ARG A 137 -10.06 -11.97 -6.11
CA ARG A 137 -9.24 -13.18 -6.29
C ARG A 137 -8.31 -13.01 -7.50
N VAL A 138 -7.18 -12.32 -7.32
CA VAL A 138 -6.16 -12.18 -8.37
C VAL A 138 -5.41 -13.50 -8.52
N ILE A 139 -5.54 -14.12 -9.70
CA ILE A 139 -4.71 -15.25 -10.11
C ILE A 139 -3.41 -14.66 -10.66
N LEU A 140 -2.28 -15.02 -10.05
CA LEU A 140 -0.94 -14.45 -10.24
C LEU A 140 -0.23 -14.79 -11.56
N GLN A 141 -0.93 -15.32 -12.56
CA GLN A 141 -0.27 -15.67 -13.80
C GLN A 141 0.13 -14.37 -14.54
N ASN A 142 1.43 -14.08 -14.58
CA ASN A 142 2.08 -12.97 -15.30
C ASN A 142 1.79 -11.53 -14.79
N PHE A 143 1.43 -11.35 -13.52
CA PHE A 143 1.25 -10.01 -12.92
C PHE A 143 2.25 -9.77 -11.76
N PRO A 144 3.09 -8.72 -11.80
CA PRO A 144 4.11 -8.46 -10.77
C PRO A 144 3.50 -7.87 -9.49
N PHE A 145 2.77 -8.70 -8.73
CA PHE A 145 1.89 -8.28 -7.62
C PHE A 145 2.59 -7.42 -6.56
N CYS A 146 3.69 -7.87 -5.96
CA CYS A 146 4.27 -7.15 -4.82
C CYS A 146 4.88 -5.81 -5.23
N ILE A 147 5.58 -5.75 -6.37
CA ILE A 147 6.14 -4.49 -6.90
C ILE A 147 5.01 -3.50 -7.18
N MET A 148 3.93 -3.94 -7.82
CA MET A 148 2.78 -3.09 -8.10
C MET A 148 2.10 -2.61 -6.82
N SER A 149 1.97 -3.49 -5.84
CA SER A 149 1.41 -3.13 -4.54
C SER A 149 2.21 -2.06 -3.80
N VAL A 150 3.55 -2.17 -3.79
CA VAL A 150 4.42 -1.15 -3.17
C VAL A 150 4.23 0.19 -3.87
N ASN A 151 4.17 0.20 -5.20
CA ASN A 151 3.91 1.41 -5.99
C ASN A 151 2.52 2.00 -5.71
N ILE A 152 1.48 1.18 -5.62
CA ILE A 152 0.12 1.62 -5.26
C ILE A 152 0.11 2.22 -3.85
N THR A 153 0.75 1.57 -2.88
CA THR A 153 0.87 2.07 -1.51
C THR A 153 1.50 3.46 -1.51
N ARG A 154 2.59 3.66 -2.27
CA ARG A 154 3.22 4.98 -2.45
C ARG A 154 2.25 6.01 -3.04
N ILE A 155 1.50 5.66 -4.09
CA ILE A 155 0.51 6.57 -4.72
C ILE A 155 -0.57 6.98 -3.71
N VAL A 156 -1.12 6.02 -2.97
CA VAL A 156 -2.18 6.24 -1.96
C VAL A 156 -1.70 7.14 -0.84
N ILE A 157 -0.50 6.88 -0.31
CA ILE A 157 0.12 7.69 0.74
C ILE A 157 0.47 9.10 0.25
N GLN A 158 0.93 9.23 -1.00
CA GLN A 158 1.17 10.53 -1.60
C GLN A 158 -0.14 11.32 -1.77
N ALA A 159 -1.23 10.68 -2.18
CA ALA A 159 -2.55 11.32 -2.26
C ALA A 159 -3.06 11.78 -0.89
N LEU A 160 -2.75 11.05 0.18
CA LEU A 160 -3.03 11.47 1.56
C LEU A 160 -2.18 12.68 1.96
N ARG A 161 -0.86 12.66 1.69
CA ARG A 161 0.06 13.78 2.01
C ARG A 161 -0.31 15.07 1.27
N GLU A 162 -0.80 14.96 0.05
CA GLU A 162 -1.29 16.08 -0.77
C GLU A 162 -2.74 16.50 -0.44
N GLU A 163 -3.35 15.94 0.62
CA GLU A 163 -4.70 16.27 1.09
C GLU A 163 -5.81 16.05 0.04
N ARG A 164 -5.53 15.26 -1.00
CA ARG A 164 -6.49 14.91 -2.07
C ARG A 164 -7.66 14.07 -1.54
N LEU A 165 -7.44 13.38 -0.44
CA LEU A 165 -8.41 12.49 0.20
C LEU A 165 -9.19 13.14 1.34
N SER A 166 -8.82 14.34 1.79
CA SER A 166 -9.40 15.00 2.97
C SER A 166 -10.93 15.12 2.90
N ARG A 167 -11.48 15.44 1.73
CA ARG A 167 -12.94 15.52 1.52
C ARG A 167 -13.63 14.17 1.73
N GLU A 168 -12.99 13.08 1.33
CA GLU A 168 -13.56 11.73 1.45
C GLU A 168 -13.38 11.16 2.86
N CYS A 169 -12.20 11.35 3.46
CA CYS A 169 -11.97 11.01 4.87
C CYS A 169 -12.94 11.75 5.79
N ASN A 170 -13.16 13.05 5.56
CA ASN A 170 -14.14 13.84 6.30
C ASN A 170 -15.58 13.37 6.04
N ARG A 171 -15.89 12.81 4.87
CA ARG A 171 -17.24 12.27 4.59
C ARG A 171 -17.48 10.96 5.35
N ARG A 172 -16.49 10.06 5.36
CA ARG A 172 -16.59 8.72 5.97
C ARG A 172 -16.17 8.68 7.45
N GLN A 173 -15.67 9.80 8.00
CA GLN A 173 -15.13 9.92 9.37
C GLN A 173 -14.06 8.87 9.70
N GLN A 174 -13.22 8.52 8.72
CA GLN A 174 -12.14 7.54 8.87
C GLN A 174 -11.08 7.81 7.81
N VAL A 175 -9.80 7.60 8.14
CA VAL A 175 -8.67 7.72 7.20
C VAL A 175 -8.22 6.34 6.75
N ILE A 176 -7.99 5.42 7.70
CA ILE A 176 -7.47 4.09 7.39
C ILE A 176 -8.41 3.32 6.46
N GLY A 177 -9.72 3.37 6.70
CA GLY A 177 -10.73 2.76 5.82
C GLY A 177 -10.71 3.34 4.40
N VAL A 178 -10.62 4.67 4.26
CA VAL A 178 -10.55 5.32 2.94
C VAL A 178 -9.27 4.93 2.20
N LEU A 179 -8.13 4.81 2.91
CA LEU A 179 -6.87 4.37 2.31
C LEU A 179 -6.93 2.92 1.86
N ASN A 180 -7.51 2.03 2.67
CA ASN A 180 -7.74 0.63 2.32
C ASN A 180 -8.61 0.50 1.06
N ASP A 181 -9.74 1.22 1.01
CA ASP A 181 -10.64 1.20 -0.14
C ASP A 181 -9.95 1.78 -1.38
N LEU A 182 -9.20 2.87 -1.23
CA LEU A 182 -8.48 3.48 -2.35
C LEU A 182 -7.37 2.57 -2.87
N TYR A 183 -6.64 1.91 -1.96
CA TYR A 183 -5.64 0.92 -2.29
C TYR A 183 -6.27 -0.23 -3.10
N ALA A 184 -7.39 -0.79 -2.63
CA ALA A 184 -8.07 -1.88 -3.32
C ALA A 184 -8.62 -1.44 -4.69
N ALA A 185 -9.21 -0.25 -4.77
CA ALA A 185 -9.73 0.31 -6.00
C ALA A 185 -8.61 0.57 -7.02
N ALA A 186 -7.47 1.09 -6.57
CA ALA A 186 -6.31 1.35 -7.40
C ALA A 186 -5.71 0.04 -7.94
N PHE A 187 -5.62 -0.98 -7.09
CA PHE A 187 -5.12 -2.28 -7.48
C PHE A 187 -6.04 -2.97 -8.50
N LEU A 188 -7.35 -2.94 -8.27
CA LEU A 188 -8.34 -3.48 -9.20
C LEU A 188 -8.26 -2.79 -10.57
N ARG A 189 -8.16 -1.45 -10.58
CA ARG A 189 -8.01 -0.67 -11.81
C ARG A 189 -6.72 -1.04 -12.55
N LEU A 190 -5.60 -1.12 -11.84
CA LEU A 190 -4.32 -1.48 -12.42
C LEU A 190 -4.36 -2.89 -13.03
N PHE A 191 -4.90 -3.85 -12.30
CA PHE A 191 -5.02 -5.23 -12.77
C PHE A 191 -5.91 -5.34 -14.02
N ARG A 192 -7.03 -4.60 -14.07
CA ARG A 192 -7.89 -4.55 -15.26
C ARG A 192 -7.17 -3.96 -16.46
N LEU A 193 -6.45 -2.85 -16.28
CA LEU A 193 -5.66 -2.22 -17.35
C LEU A 193 -4.58 -3.17 -17.87
N TRP A 194 -3.86 -3.81 -16.96
CA TRP A 194 -2.83 -4.80 -17.28
C TRP A 194 -3.40 -5.94 -18.13
N LYS A 195 -4.55 -6.49 -17.72
CA LYS A 195 -5.20 -7.59 -18.46
C LYS A 195 -5.74 -7.14 -19.82
N GLN A 196 -6.35 -5.95 -19.90
CA GLN A 196 -6.94 -5.43 -21.14
C GLN A 196 -5.88 -5.12 -22.21
N GLN A 197 -4.71 -4.62 -21.79
CA GLN A 197 -3.65 -4.20 -22.70
C GLN A 197 -2.52 -5.23 -22.84
N HIS A 198 -2.69 -6.45 -22.31
CA HIS A 198 -1.64 -7.49 -22.26
C HIS A 198 -0.32 -6.93 -21.72
N GLY A 199 -0.41 -6.18 -20.62
CA GLY A 199 0.67 -5.39 -20.06
C GLY A 199 1.91 -6.20 -19.75
N THR A 200 3.07 -5.62 -20.04
CA THR A 200 4.37 -6.18 -19.68
C THR A 200 5.05 -5.34 -18.61
N ILE A 201 6.15 -5.86 -18.03
CA ILE A 201 6.94 -5.11 -17.04
C ILE A 201 7.47 -3.79 -17.62
N ALA A 202 7.73 -3.71 -18.93
CA ALA A 202 8.13 -2.48 -19.59
C ALA A 202 7.04 -1.39 -19.55
N ASP A 203 5.76 -1.80 -19.63
CA ASP A 203 4.61 -0.90 -19.62
C ASP A 203 4.17 -0.48 -18.22
N ALA A 204 4.74 -1.10 -17.17
CA ALA A 204 4.42 -0.83 -15.77
C ALA A 204 4.45 0.66 -15.42
N GLY A 205 5.47 1.38 -15.90
CA GLY A 205 5.62 2.81 -15.64
C GLY A 205 4.47 3.64 -16.21
N PHE A 206 3.95 3.27 -17.38
CA PHE A 206 2.81 3.95 -18.01
C PHE A 206 1.53 3.73 -17.20
N PHE A 207 1.24 2.48 -16.83
CA PHE A 207 0.04 2.17 -16.04
C PHE A 207 0.06 2.85 -14.66
N LEU A 208 1.22 2.87 -14.00
CA LEU A 208 1.37 3.53 -12.71
C LEU A 208 1.15 5.04 -12.80
N LYS A 209 1.61 5.69 -13.87
CA LYS A 209 1.39 7.13 -14.10
C LYS A 209 -0.08 7.46 -14.35
N GLU A 210 -0.78 6.65 -15.14
CA GLU A 210 -2.24 6.79 -15.34
C GLU A 210 -2.99 6.60 -14.01
N LEU A 211 -2.56 5.62 -13.22
CA LEU A 211 -3.16 5.31 -11.92
C LEU A 211 -2.95 6.45 -10.92
N GLU A 212 -1.74 7.02 -10.85
CA GLU A 212 -1.43 8.16 -9.99
C GLU A 212 -2.30 9.37 -10.31
N LEU A 213 -2.46 9.69 -11.60
CA LEU A 213 -3.34 10.77 -12.05
C LEU A 213 -4.79 10.51 -11.62
N SER A 214 -5.27 9.28 -11.78
CA SER A 214 -6.64 8.89 -11.40
C SER A 214 -6.87 8.98 -9.89
N ALA A 215 -5.92 8.45 -9.10
CA ALA A 215 -5.97 8.45 -7.64
C ALA A 215 -5.93 9.88 -7.06
N LYS A 216 -5.13 10.79 -7.66
CA LYS A 216 -5.00 12.17 -7.17
C LYS A 216 -6.11 13.10 -7.66
N LYS A 217 -6.51 13.00 -8.93
CA LYS A 217 -7.51 13.91 -9.53
C LYS A 217 -8.94 13.49 -9.25
N LYS A 218 -9.23 12.18 -9.25
CA LYS A 218 -10.61 11.66 -9.16
C LYS A 218 -10.71 10.45 -8.21
N PRO A 219 -10.25 10.55 -6.94
CA PRO A 219 -10.28 9.42 -6.00
C PRO A 219 -11.68 8.85 -5.80
N ARG A 220 -12.72 9.71 -5.81
CA ARG A 220 -14.12 9.29 -5.67
C ARG A 220 -14.61 8.39 -6.81
N GLN A 221 -14.17 8.63 -8.04
CA GLN A 221 -14.56 7.78 -9.17
C GLN A 221 -13.94 6.39 -9.04
N LEU A 222 -12.70 6.34 -8.57
CA LEU A 222 -12.00 5.09 -8.32
C LEU A 222 -12.70 4.28 -7.21
N LEU A 223 -13.05 4.93 -6.09
CA LEU A 223 -13.81 4.30 -4.99
C LEU A 223 -15.18 3.79 -5.46
N LYS A 224 -15.94 4.58 -6.23
CA LYS A 224 -17.21 4.13 -6.81
C LYS A 224 -17.05 2.91 -7.73
N SER A 225 -15.96 2.84 -8.49
CA SER A 225 -15.70 1.68 -9.36
C SER A 225 -15.44 0.40 -8.57
N LEU A 226 -14.86 0.52 -7.38
CA LEU A 226 -14.69 -0.59 -6.44
C LEU A 226 -16.02 -0.99 -5.80
N GLU A 227 -16.79 -0.02 -5.30
CA GLU A 227 -18.13 -0.27 -4.73
C GLU A 227 -19.03 -1.01 -5.73
N ALA A 228 -19.02 -0.61 -7.00
CA ALA A 228 -19.76 -1.27 -8.07
C ALA A 228 -19.29 -2.72 -8.33
N TYR A 229 -17.98 -2.98 -8.18
CA TYR A 229 -17.43 -4.33 -8.36
C TYR A 229 -17.74 -5.25 -7.18
N VAL A 230 -17.71 -4.74 -5.95
CA VAL A 230 -18.00 -5.53 -4.74
C VAL A 230 -19.51 -5.79 -4.59
N SER A 231 -20.35 -4.94 -5.17
CA SER A 231 -21.81 -5.10 -5.18
C SER A 231 -22.32 -6.06 -6.27
N HIS A 232 -21.43 -6.75 -6.99
CA HIS A 232 -21.74 -7.78 -8.00
C HIS A 232 -21.08 -9.09 -7.60
#